data_AF-A0A536WPC6-F1
#
_entry.id   AF-A0A536WPC6-F1
#
_cell.length_a   1.000
_cell.length_b   1.000
_cell.length_c   1.000
_cell.angle_alpha   90.00
_cell.angle_beta   90.00
_cell.angle_gamma   90.00
#
_symmetry.space_group_name_H-M   'P 1'
#
loop_
_entity.id
_entity.type
_entity.pdbx_description
1 polymer ?
#
loop_
_entity_poly.entity_id
_entity_poly.type
_entity_poly.pdbx_seq_one_letter_code
_entity_poly.pdbx_strand_id
1 'polypeptide(L)'
;MAYCLHIELLRKAAELLGGSARLGRELQVPARNLGRWMTGLEPMPRPVFLKVVDLIIALTSETAEAPAAPKAHRASHAPARSRAG
;
A
#
# COMPACT_ATOMS: atom_id res chain seq x y z
N MET A 1 -25.38 -10.76 -6.33
CA MET A 1 -25.16 -9.69 -5.32
C MET A 1 -23.68 -9.52 -4.90
N ALA A 2 -22.68 -9.89 -5.71
CA ALA A 2 -21.25 -9.72 -5.37
C ALA A 2 -20.70 -8.30 -5.58
N TYR A 3 -21.42 -7.46 -6.32
CA TYR A 3 -20.98 -6.11 -6.69
C TYR A 3 -20.84 -5.16 -5.49
N CYS A 4 -21.66 -5.32 -4.45
CA CYS A 4 -21.60 -4.45 -3.28
C CYS A 4 -20.28 -4.60 -2.52
N LEU A 5 -19.75 -5.83 -2.40
CA LEU A 5 -18.48 -6.08 -1.72
C LEU A 5 -17.30 -5.46 -2.48
N HIS A 6 -17.31 -5.57 -3.82
CA HIS A 6 -16.23 -5.01 -4.66
C HIS A 6 -16.21 -3.48 -4.63
N ILE A 7 -17.38 -2.85 -4.61
CA ILE A 7 -17.52 -1.39 -4.45
C ILE A 7 -16.99 -0.97 -3.08
N GLU A 8 -17.37 -1.68 -2.02
CA GLU A 8 -16.94 -1.37 -0.66
C GLU A 8 -15.43 -1.55 -0.47
N LEU A 9 -14.86 -2.57 -1.09
CA LEU A 9 -13.42 -2.81 -1.12
C LEU A 9 -12.66 -1.63 -1.75
N LEU A 10 -13.13 -1.14 -2.92
CA LEU A 10 -12.53 0.03 -3.59
C LEU A 10 -12.67 1.30 -2.75
N ARG A 11 -13.80 1.48 -2.05
CA ARG A 11 -14.00 2.62 -1.15
C ARG A 11 -13.03 2.56 0.02
N LYS A 12 -12.87 1.40 0.67
CA LYS A 12 -11.91 1.23 1.76
C LYS A 12 -10.46 1.47 1.33
N ALA A 13 -10.07 0.95 0.17
CA ALA A 13 -8.74 1.22 -0.38
C ALA A 13 -8.52 2.70 -0.68
N ALA A 14 -9.53 3.38 -1.21
CA ALA A 14 -9.48 4.82 -1.45
C ALA A 14 -9.37 5.61 -0.13
N GLU A 15 -10.14 5.25 0.89
CA GLU A 15 -10.06 5.85 2.23
C GLU A 15 -8.66 5.72 2.82
N LEU A 16 -8.06 4.52 2.79
CA LEU A 16 -6.71 4.26 3.31
C LEU A 16 -5.62 5.06 2.58
N LEU A 17 -5.78 5.31 1.28
CA LEU A 17 -4.82 6.07 0.47
C LEU A 17 -5.04 7.58 0.51
N GLY A 18 -6.18 8.06 1.01
CA GLY A 18 -6.57 9.48 0.96
C GLY A 18 -7.27 9.90 -0.34
N GLY A 19 -7.87 8.96 -1.07
CA GLY A 19 -8.82 9.23 -2.14
C GLY A 19 -8.71 8.31 -3.36
N SER A 20 -9.75 8.33 -4.21
CA SER A 20 -9.84 7.51 -5.42
C SER A 20 -8.79 7.88 -6.48
N ALA A 21 -8.36 9.14 -6.55
CA ALA A 21 -7.31 9.56 -7.47
C ALA A 21 -5.96 8.89 -7.17
N ARG A 22 -5.60 8.74 -5.89
CA ARG A 22 -4.38 8.03 -5.49
C ARG A 22 -4.52 6.53 -5.71
N LEU A 23 -5.67 5.95 -5.35
CA LEU A 23 -5.99 4.55 -5.66
C LEU A 23 -5.82 4.22 -7.15
N GLY A 24 -6.33 5.06 -8.05
CA GLY A 24 -6.18 4.85 -9.50
C GLY A 24 -4.72 4.82 -9.97
N ARG A 25 -3.86 5.64 -9.36
CA ARG A 25 -2.42 5.65 -9.63
C ARG A 25 -1.72 4.39 -9.12
N GLU A 26 -1.99 3.99 -7.88
CA GLU A 26 -1.42 2.76 -7.29
C GLU A 26 -1.83 1.51 -8.09
N LEU A 27 -3.10 1.43 -8.49
CA LEU A 27 -3.61 0.32 -9.29
C LEU A 27 -3.17 0.38 -10.77
N GLN A 28 -2.61 1.51 -11.22
CA GLN A 28 -2.28 1.80 -12.61
C GLN A 28 -3.47 1.63 -13.56
N VAL A 29 -4.64 2.15 -13.15
CA VAL A 29 -5.89 2.06 -13.93
C VAL A 29 -6.40 3.44 -14.33
N PRO A 30 -7.05 3.59 -15.49
CA PRO A 30 -7.68 4.84 -15.87
C PRO A 30 -8.77 5.25 -14.87
N ALA A 31 -8.80 6.53 -14.49
CA ALA A 31 -9.78 7.08 -13.54
C ALA A 31 -11.23 6.80 -13.95
N ARG A 32 -11.49 6.80 -15.27
CA ARG A 32 -12.80 6.46 -15.84
C ARG A 32 -13.23 5.03 -15.50
N ASN A 33 -12.32 4.07 -15.62
CA ASN A 33 -12.61 2.66 -15.33
C ASN A 33 -12.82 2.46 -13.83
N LEU A 34 -11.96 3.06 -13.00
CA LEU A 34 -12.12 3.05 -11.55
C LEU A 34 -13.49 3.60 -11.13
N GLY A 35 -13.91 4.74 -11.70
CA GLY A 35 -15.21 5.34 -11.43
C GLY A 35 -16.37 4.40 -11.76
N ARG A 36 -16.31 3.71 -12.90
CA ARG A 36 -17.34 2.73 -13.31
C ARG A 36 -17.45 1.54 -12.36
N TRP A 37 -16.32 1.06 -11.84
CA TRP A 37 -16.31 -0.02 -10.86
C TRP A 37 -16.86 0.44 -9.51
N MET A 38 -16.48 1.65 -9.07
CA MET A 38 -16.94 2.22 -7.79
C MET A 38 -18.43 2.59 -7.77
N THR A 39 -19.05 2.84 -8.94
CA THR A 39 -20.50 3.06 -9.06
C THR A 39 -21.28 1.77 -9.33
N GLY A 40 -20.59 0.65 -9.55
CA GLY A 40 -21.22 -0.62 -9.93
C GLY A 40 -21.71 -0.66 -11.38
N LEU A 41 -21.35 0.32 -12.22
CA LEU A 41 -21.70 0.34 -13.64
C LEU A 41 -21.04 -0.83 -14.39
N GLU A 42 -19.83 -1.20 -13.98
CA GLU A 42 -19.10 -2.33 -14.55
C GLU A 42 -18.48 -3.20 -13.45
N PRO A 43 -18.38 -4.53 -13.65
CA PRO A 43 -17.63 -5.38 -12.74
C PRO A 43 -16.16 -5.02 -12.74
N MET A 44 -15.59 -4.94 -11.54
CA MET A 44 -14.14 -4.87 -11.38
C MET A 44 -13.49 -6.17 -11.89
N PRO A 45 -12.46 -6.09 -12.75
CA PRO A 45 -11.73 -7.26 -13.21
C PRO A 45 -11.05 -8.01 -12.06
N ARG A 46 -11.04 -9.35 -12.11
CA ARG A 46 -10.40 -10.20 -11.09
C ARG A 46 -8.93 -9.83 -10.79
N PRO A 47 -8.06 -9.50 -11.77
CA PRO A 47 -6.69 -9.08 -11.48
C PRO A 47 -6.61 -7.78 -10.69
N VAL A 48 -7.57 -6.85 -10.90
CA VAL A 48 -7.64 -5.60 -10.14
C VAL A 48 -8.10 -5.88 -8.71
N PHE A 49 -9.08 -6.76 -8.52
CA PHE A 49 -9.52 -7.18 -7.19
C PHE A 49 -8.33 -7.68 -6.34
N LEU A 50 -7.50 -8.57 -6.89
CA LEU A 50 -6.34 -9.11 -6.17
C LEU A 50 -5.34 -8.01 -5.79
N LYS A 51 -5.03 -7.10 -6.72
CA LYS A 51 -4.16 -5.94 -6.43
C LYS A 51 -4.70 -5.06 -5.30
N VAL A 52 -6.01 -4.84 -5.25
CA VAL A 52 -6.64 -4.03 -4.19
C VAL A 52 -6.51 -4.73 -2.83
N VAL A 53 -6.70 -6.05 -2.79
CA VAL A 53 -6.51 -6.84 -1.56
C VAL A 53 -5.07 -6.75 -1.07
N ASP A 54 -4.09 -6.99 -1.96
CA ASP A 54 -2.67 -6.89 -1.62
C ASP A 54 -2.29 -5.49 -1.09
N LEU A 55 -2.86 -4.44 -1.70
CA LEU A 55 -2.63 -3.05 -1.31
C LEU A 55 -3.18 -2.74 0.09
N ILE A 56 -4.38 -3.23 0.42
CA ILE A 56 -4.97 -3.03 1.76
C ILE A 56 -4.15 -3.77 2.82
N ILE A 57 -3.70 -5.00 2.53
CA ILE A 57 -2.84 -5.76 3.43
C ILE A 57 -1.56 -4.96 3.73
N ALA A 58 -0.88 -4.45 2.70
CA ALA A 58 0.33 -3.64 2.88
C ALA A 58 0.09 -2.38 3.75
N LEU A 59 -0.95 -1.59 3.44
CA LEU A 59 -1.26 -0.35 4.15
C LEU A 59 -1.62 -0.57 5.63
N THR A 60 -2.32 -1.67 5.93
CA THR A 60 -2.75 -1.98 7.29
C THR A 60 -1.66 -2.64 8.13
N SER A 61 -0.71 -3.34 7.49
CA SER A 61 0.50 -3.84 8.17
C SER A 61 1.46 -2.70 8.54
N GLU A 62 1.67 -1.72 7.66
CA GLU A 62 2.53 -0.55 7.97
C GLU A 62 1.97 0.33 9.10
N THR A 63 0.64 0.42 9.21
CA THR A 63 -0.04 1.20 10.26
C THR A 63 0.11 0.57 11.65
N ALA A 64 0.33 -0.75 11.74
CA ALA A 64 0.51 -1.44 13.02
C ALA A 64 1.90 -1.20 13.66
N GLU A 65 2.83 -0.58 12.92
CA GLU A 65 4.25 -0.52 13.28
C GLU A 65 4.74 0.93 13.49
N ALA A 66 4.15 1.66 14.44
CA ALA A 66 4.77 2.86 15.04
C ALA A 66 4.17 3.15 16.44
N PRO A 67 5.00 3.42 17.48
CA PRO A 67 6.08 4.41 17.42
C PRO A 67 7.52 3.86 17.56
N ALA A 68 8.44 4.66 17.01
CA ALA A 68 9.83 4.37 16.73
C ALA A 68 10.74 4.15 17.97
N ALA A 69 11.64 3.18 17.86
CA ALA A 69 12.89 3.11 18.62
C ALA A 69 14.06 3.52 17.72
N PRO A 70 15.06 4.27 18.21
CA PRO A 70 16.20 4.68 17.39
C PRO A 70 17.07 3.48 17.04
N LYS A 71 17.23 3.20 15.75
CA LYS A 71 18.18 2.19 15.25
C LYS A 71 19.60 2.64 15.56
N ALA A 72 20.15 2.16 16.67
CA ALA A 72 21.56 2.24 17.00
C ALA A 72 22.38 1.59 15.88
N HIS A 73 22.98 2.40 15.03
CA HIS A 73 24.03 1.96 14.13
C HIS A 73 25.24 1.59 14.99
N ARG A 74 25.38 0.31 15.33
CA ARG A 74 26.60 -0.25 15.90
C ARG A 74 27.66 -0.29 14.80
N ALA A 75 28.25 0.86 14.50
CA ALA A 75 29.52 0.94 13.79
C ALA A 75 30.62 0.52 14.77
N SER A 76 30.79 -0.79 14.94
CA SER A 76 32.01 -1.34 15.52
C SER A 76 32.91 -1.76 14.35
N HIS A 77 33.69 -0.80 13.83
CA HIS A 77 34.93 -1.15 13.17
C HIS A 77 36.03 -0.25 13.73
N ALA A 78 36.84 -0.85 14.59
CA ALA A 78 37.95 -0.23 15.29
C ALA A 78 39.00 0.31 14.30
N PRO A 79 39.59 1.48 14.58
CA PRO A 79 40.90 1.82 14.03
C PRO A 79 41.94 1.73 15.15
N ALA A 80 42.96 0.90 14.98
CA ALA A 80 44.22 1.05 15.72
C ALA A 80 45.40 0.51 14.90
N ARG A 81 45.96 1.39 14.07
CA ARG A 81 47.34 1.30 13.57
C ARG A 81 48.33 1.59 14.72
N SER A 82 49.30 0.71 14.97
CA SER A 82 50.61 0.95 15.63
C SER A 82 51.23 -0.41 16.00
N ARG A 83 52.50 -0.77 15.85
CA ARG A 83 53.81 -0.08 15.71
C ARG A 83 54.78 -1.11 15.07
N ALA A 84 55.60 -0.73 14.09
CA ALA A 84 57.04 -0.45 14.22
C ALA A 84 57.85 -1.60 14.85
N GLY A 85 58.68 -2.24 14.03
CA GLY A 85 59.82 -3.08 14.39
C GLY A 85 61.07 -2.55 13.71
#